data_AF-A0A7X8AK44-F1
#
_entry.id   AF-A0A7X8AK44-F1
#
_cell.length_a   1.000
_cell.length_b   1.000
_cell.length_c   1.000
_cell.angle_alpha   90.00
_cell.angle_beta   90.00
_cell.angle_gamma   90.00
#
_symmetry.space_group_name_H-M   'P 1'
#
loop_
_entity.id
_entity.type
_entity.pdbx_description
1 polymer ?
#
loop_
_entity_poly.entity_id
_entity_poly.type
_entity_poly.pdbx_seq_one_letter_code
_entity_poly.pdbx_strand_id
1 'polypeptide(L)'
;MKRLLVACLLGIGSLALALGAQSPGKIIDKYRTAIGGKAVKAVRATEWSGTAVAPDGRTGRFALRMSVPDRYRLDVELGAVAFTECYNGMSAWRRDAAGLRTLVGGDAAALRLRALLTAARLGDLSRHRIRLGPTVRTVRVEDRAAVAVDLTQGEETVTLVFDSANYLLLRQERRTDAGTESWQFDDFRRVDGVLEPYALAYQGPAGEFRVTLARVSHGSGLAAETFRFPAEAGGRPLPDPAVLLREISANQEKNARMRERYTFRENRTVQEMDGSGRVKKTEATTYDVTPVNGAFVERLVSKNGKPLSAKEQAKEDKRVAEQVEKMIKDSDRKSKRRGSAAEEDAVLIFLRAAEIHSLRREQLHGQEVIAFDFEPRADFKPRSQTETLLGKLAGTIWVDEDAREVARVEARLTDKFKIGGGLLASVAPNTRFLVEQRKVAGEVWLPHLTDGNIAARVLLVSGVNVRVVSRFSDYQKVQVNVNYEIPPPSKAD
;
A
#
# COMPACT_ATOMS: atom_id res chain seq x y z
N MET A 1 -48.33 -30.38 7.27
CA MET A 1 -49.12 -31.11 8.29
C MET A 1 -48.17 -32.00 9.09
N LYS A 2 -48.24 -31.90 10.43
CA LYS A 2 -48.10 -32.93 11.50
C LYS A 2 -47.14 -34.12 11.24
N ARG A 3 -46.33 -34.66 12.15
CA ARG A 3 -46.04 -34.56 13.61
C ARG A 3 -44.85 -35.54 13.79
N LEU A 4 -43.77 -35.16 14.50
CA LEU A 4 -43.40 -35.67 15.84
C LEU A 4 -43.27 -37.19 15.99
N LEU A 5 -42.05 -37.69 16.29
CA LEU A 5 -41.82 -38.52 17.47
C LEU A 5 -40.33 -38.62 17.86
N VAL A 6 -40.14 -38.47 19.15
CA VAL A 6 -38.92 -38.42 19.96
C VAL A 6 -38.50 -39.84 20.36
N ALA A 7 -37.21 -40.10 20.41
CA ALA A 7 -36.65 -41.15 21.28
C ALA A 7 -35.37 -40.63 21.94
N CYS A 8 -35.46 -40.43 23.26
CA CYS A 8 -34.35 -40.12 24.15
C CYS A 8 -33.40 -41.31 24.24
N LEU A 9 -32.09 -41.05 24.16
CA LEU A 9 -31.07 -41.89 24.78
C LEU A 9 -30.09 -40.98 25.52
N LEU A 10 -30.15 -41.10 26.85
CA LEU A 10 -29.25 -40.51 27.83
C LEU A 10 -27.85 -41.09 27.62
N GLY A 11 -26.96 -40.29 27.04
CA GLY A 11 -25.52 -40.48 27.12
C GLY A 11 -24.93 -39.37 27.97
N ILE A 12 -24.62 -39.68 29.23
CA ILE A 12 -23.79 -38.85 30.11
C ILE A 12 -22.36 -38.92 29.55
N GLY A 13 -22.12 -38.11 28.51
CA GLY A 13 -20.78 -37.79 28.03
C GLY A 13 -20.44 -36.41 28.56
N SER A 14 -19.45 -36.37 29.46
CA SER A 14 -18.85 -35.17 30.01
C SER A 14 -18.67 -34.08 28.96
N LEU A 15 -19.56 -33.09 28.96
CA LEU A 15 -19.39 -31.82 28.29
C LEU A 15 -18.24 -31.12 29.01
N ALA A 16 -17.01 -31.32 28.54
CA ALA A 16 -15.95 -30.36 28.81
C ALA A 16 -16.43 -29.05 28.20
N LEU A 17 -16.96 -28.15 29.04
CA LEU A 17 -17.10 -26.74 28.71
C LEU A 17 -15.72 -26.28 28.24
N ALA A 18 -15.55 -26.14 26.93
CA ALA A 18 -14.39 -25.46 26.37
C ALA A 18 -14.40 -24.06 26.99
N LEU A 19 -13.55 -23.83 28.00
CA LEU A 19 -13.21 -22.51 28.51
C LEU A 19 -12.98 -21.61 27.30
N GLY A 20 -13.87 -20.64 27.11
CA GLY A 20 -14.08 -19.96 25.84
C GLY A 20 -12.77 -19.48 25.23
N ALA A 21 -12.43 -20.01 24.05
CA ALA A 21 -11.26 -19.58 23.29
C ALA A 21 -11.29 -18.06 23.14
N GLN A 22 -10.23 -17.38 23.62
CA GLN A 22 -10.18 -15.93 23.55
C GLN A 22 -10.16 -15.50 22.08
N SER A 23 -10.94 -14.49 21.72
CA SER A 23 -10.85 -13.92 20.37
C SER A 23 -9.56 -13.09 20.25
N PRO A 24 -8.94 -13.03 19.06
CA PRO A 24 -7.79 -12.16 18.80
C PRO A 24 -8.01 -10.70 19.22
N GLY A 25 -9.20 -10.16 18.95
CA GLY A 25 -9.56 -8.79 19.35
C GLY A 25 -9.52 -8.59 20.87
N LYS A 26 -9.97 -9.59 21.64
CA LYS A 26 -9.92 -9.55 23.11
C LYS A 26 -8.48 -9.56 23.62
N ILE A 27 -7.55 -10.26 22.95
CA ILE A 27 -6.13 -10.22 23.30
C ILE A 27 -5.55 -8.82 23.08
N ILE A 28 -5.85 -8.19 21.94
CA ILE A 28 -5.42 -6.81 21.65
C ILE A 28 -5.97 -5.83 22.67
N ASP A 29 -7.26 -5.92 23.03
CA ASP A 29 -7.87 -5.05 24.03
C ASP A 29 -7.26 -5.22 25.43
N LYS A 30 -6.94 -6.47 25.81
CA LYS A 30 -6.26 -6.77 27.07
C LYS A 30 -4.83 -6.21 27.08
N TYR A 31 -4.06 -6.38 26.01
CA TYR A 31 -2.73 -5.76 25.89
C TYR A 31 -2.82 -4.25 26.06
N ARG A 32 -3.71 -3.58 25.30
CA ARG A 32 -3.88 -2.12 25.37
C ARG A 32 -4.30 -1.64 26.75
N THR A 33 -5.10 -2.44 27.45
CA THR A 33 -5.47 -2.19 28.85
C THR A 33 -4.25 -2.33 29.77
N ALA A 34 -3.51 -3.44 29.64
CA ALA A 34 -2.33 -3.75 30.45
C ALA A 34 -1.25 -2.65 30.34
N ILE A 35 -0.96 -2.17 29.12
CA ILE A 35 0.07 -1.16 28.92
C ILE A 35 -0.34 0.24 29.37
N GLY A 36 -1.57 0.51 29.80
CA GLY A 36 -1.97 1.84 30.32
C GLY A 36 -3.37 2.32 29.95
N GLY A 37 -4.13 1.54 29.17
CA GLY A 37 -5.54 1.81 28.89
C GLY A 37 -5.80 3.19 28.30
N LYS A 38 -6.41 4.09 29.07
CA LYS A 38 -6.71 5.46 28.62
C LYS A 38 -5.45 6.30 28.34
N ALA A 39 -4.37 6.10 29.10
CA ALA A 39 -3.12 6.86 28.94
C ALA A 39 -2.51 6.70 27.53
N VAL A 40 -2.64 5.51 26.95
CA VAL A 40 -2.18 5.17 25.59
C VAL A 40 -2.77 6.13 24.54
N LYS A 41 -4.00 6.62 24.72
CA LYS A 41 -4.66 7.50 23.74
C LYS A 41 -4.06 8.91 23.68
N ALA A 42 -3.36 9.33 24.73
CA ALA A 42 -2.71 10.64 24.79
C ALA A 42 -1.34 10.66 24.11
N VAL A 43 -0.70 9.50 23.94
CA VAL A 43 0.62 9.38 23.31
C VAL A 43 0.49 9.62 21.81
N ARG A 44 1.09 10.71 21.32
CA ARG A 44 1.13 11.06 19.89
C ARG A 44 2.50 10.83 19.28
N ALA A 45 3.54 10.94 20.09
CA ALA A 45 4.91 10.61 19.73
C ALA A 45 5.58 9.75 20.81
N THR A 46 6.55 8.94 20.40
CA THR A 46 7.38 8.14 21.31
C THR A 46 8.81 8.13 20.79
N GLU A 47 9.75 8.36 21.70
CA GLU A 47 11.18 8.27 21.41
C GLU A 47 11.83 7.31 22.41
N TRP A 48 12.56 6.33 21.87
CA TRP A 48 13.40 5.41 22.61
C TRP A 48 14.86 5.69 22.24
N SER A 49 15.75 5.67 23.23
CA SER A 49 17.19 5.72 23.01
C SER A 49 17.90 4.81 23.99
N GLY A 50 18.97 4.18 23.54
CA GLY A 50 19.69 3.18 24.32
C GLY A 50 20.97 2.69 23.65
N THR A 51 21.51 1.63 24.23
CA THR A 51 22.73 0.97 23.74
C THR A 51 22.36 -0.36 23.11
N ALA A 52 22.79 -0.59 21.87
CA ALA A 52 22.74 -1.88 21.21
C ALA A 52 24.05 -2.64 21.46
N VAL A 53 23.97 -3.96 21.64
CA VAL A 53 25.12 -4.85 21.89
C VAL A 53 25.02 -6.08 21.00
N ALA A 54 26.03 -6.31 20.16
CA ALA A 54 26.14 -7.49 19.32
C ALA A 54 26.59 -8.72 20.13
N PRO A 55 26.40 -9.96 19.62
CA PRO A 55 26.87 -11.18 20.29
C PRO A 55 28.37 -11.22 20.60
N ASP A 56 29.18 -10.52 19.79
CA ASP A 56 30.63 -10.38 20.00
C ASP A 56 31.02 -9.30 21.04
N GLY A 57 30.03 -8.70 21.72
CA GLY A 57 30.22 -7.69 22.74
C GLY A 57 30.40 -6.27 22.22
N ARG A 58 30.44 -6.05 20.90
CA ARG A 58 30.51 -4.70 20.32
C ARG A 58 29.27 -3.91 20.72
N THR A 59 29.46 -2.66 21.13
CA THR A 59 28.37 -1.75 21.53
C THR A 59 28.13 -0.66 20.50
N GLY A 60 26.91 -0.16 20.45
CA GLY A 60 26.46 0.84 19.48
C GLY A 60 25.25 1.63 19.97
N ARG A 61 24.82 2.62 19.20
CA ARG A 61 23.62 3.41 19.52
C ARG A 61 22.36 2.74 18.96
N PHE A 62 21.29 2.84 19.73
CA PHE A 62 19.93 2.53 19.29
C PHE A 62 19.03 3.74 19.48
N ALA A 63 18.23 4.06 18.46
CA ALA A 63 17.15 5.03 18.59
C ALA A 63 15.91 4.58 17.79
N LEU A 64 14.74 4.69 18.41
CA LEU A 64 13.45 4.49 17.73
C LEU A 64 12.58 5.72 17.95
N ARG A 65 12.09 6.31 16.86
CA ARG A 65 11.21 7.48 16.87
C ARG A 65 9.92 7.14 16.16
N MET A 66 8.81 7.48 16.78
CA MET A 66 7.47 7.16 16.27
C MET A 66 6.56 8.35 16.45
N SER A 67 5.69 8.58 15.47
CA SER A 67 4.62 9.58 15.57
C SER A 67 3.37 9.05 14.89
N VAL A 68 2.22 9.18 15.54
CA VAL A 68 0.94 8.76 14.95
C VAL A 68 0.63 9.60 13.70
N PRO A 69 -0.07 9.03 12.70
CA PRO A 69 -0.62 7.67 12.69
C PRO A 69 0.39 6.57 12.33
N ASP A 70 1.42 6.89 11.56
CA ASP A 70 2.22 5.88 10.87
C ASP A 70 3.67 6.29 10.62
N ARG A 71 4.22 7.29 11.32
CA ARG A 71 5.63 7.64 11.17
C ARG A 71 6.48 6.79 12.10
N TYR A 72 7.53 6.20 11.54
CA TYR A 72 8.45 5.29 12.23
C TYR A 72 9.86 5.51 11.69
N ARG A 73 10.85 5.63 12.57
CA ARG A 73 12.27 5.65 12.21
C ARG A 73 13.07 4.88 13.26
N LEU A 74 13.78 3.86 12.83
CA LEU A 74 14.71 3.08 13.63
C LEU A 74 16.12 3.33 13.13
N ASP A 75 17.01 3.77 14.02
CA ASP A 75 18.44 3.93 13.77
C ASP A 75 19.21 2.95 14.69
N VAL A 76 20.04 2.10 14.09
CA VAL A 76 20.97 1.17 14.77
C VAL A 76 22.37 1.47 14.26
N GLU A 77 23.25 1.92 15.15
CA GLU A 77 24.65 2.25 14.84
C GLU A 77 25.56 1.21 15.50
N LEU A 78 25.69 0.02 14.89
CA LEU A 78 26.37 -1.13 15.49
C LEU A 78 27.38 -1.79 14.52
N GLY A 79 28.49 -1.11 14.23
CA GLY A 79 29.53 -1.62 13.33
C GLY A 79 28.95 -2.05 11.97
N ALA A 80 29.21 -3.29 11.55
CA ALA A 80 28.71 -3.84 10.28
C ALA A 80 27.18 -4.08 10.24
N VAL A 81 26.51 -4.08 11.40
CA VAL A 81 25.05 -4.24 11.55
C VAL A 81 24.35 -2.87 11.51
N ALA A 82 25.06 -1.79 11.17
CA ALA A 82 24.46 -0.46 11.15
C ALA A 82 23.40 -0.32 10.05
N PHE A 83 22.22 0.14 10.43
CA PHE A 83 21.15 0.48 9.50
C PHE A 83 20.21 1.54 10.06
N THR A 84 19.57 2.27 9.16
CA THR A 84 18.38 3.09 9.43
C THR A 84 17.25 2.58 8.57
N GLU A 85 16.06 2.42 9.15
CA GLU A 85 14.82 2.19 8.41
C GLU A 85 13.77 3.20 8.83
N CYS A 86 12.99 3.69 7.86
CA CYS A 86 11.94 4.65 8.14
C CYS A 86 10.73 4.47 7.23
N TYR A 87 9.54 4.65 7.79
CA TYR A 87 8.34 4.96 7.05
C TYR A 87 7.88 6.36 7.46
N ASN A 88 7.77 7.27 6.49
CA ASN A 88 7.51 8.68 6.76
C ASN A 88 6.04 9.09 6.55
N GLY A 89 5.17 8.11 6.29
CA GLY A 89 3.75 8.29 5.95
C GLY A 89 3.46 8.36 4.45
N MET A 90 4.49 8.44 3.61
CA MET A 90 4.44 8.46 2.14
C MET A 90 5.28 7.31 1.58
N SER A 91 6.60 7.33 1.81
CA SER A 91 7.57 6.32 1.38
C SER A 91 8.18 5.56 2.57
N ALA A 92 8.61 4.34 2.28
CA ALA A 92 9.49 3.56 3.12
C ALA A 92 10.92 3.70 2.56
N TRP A 93 11.92 3.90 3.40
CA TRP A 93 13.31 3.99 2.97
C TRP A 93 14.25 3.32 3.97
N ARG A 94 15.41 2.89 3.48
CA ARG A 94 16.45 2.24 4.28
C ARG A 94 17.82 2.79 3.90
N ARG A 95 18.68 2.94 4.89
CA ARG A 95 20.13 3.08 4.73
C ARG A 95 20.80 1.91 5.43
N ASP A 96 21.59 1.14 4.71
CA ASP A 96 22.40 0.03 5.22
C ASP A 96 23.69 -0.09 4.38
N ALA A 97 24.38 -1.22 4.45
CA ALA A 97 25.59 -1.47 3.65
C ALA A 97 25.36 -1.40 2.12
N ALA A 98 24.12 -1.55 1.64
CA ALA A 98 23.76 -1.38 0.23
C ALA A 98 23.44 0.07 -0.15
N GLY A 99 23.59 1.02 0.78
CA GLY A 99 23.34 2.43 0.55
C GLY A 99 21.93 2.88 0.92
N LEU A 100 21.68 4.18 0.79
CA LEU A 100 20.37 4.80 1.02
C LEU A 100 19.46 4.57 -0.20
N ARG A 101 18.24 4.08 0.03
CA ARG A 101 17.27 3.80 -1.03
C ARG A 101 15.84 3.80 -0.54
N THR A 102 14.91 4.07 -1.45
CA THR A 102 13.48 3.87 -1.22
C THR A 102 13.13 2.39 -1.34
N LEU A 103 12.40 1.85 -0.36
CA LEU A 103 11.86 0.50 -0.40
C LEU A 103 10.55 0.50 -1.21
N VAL A 104 10.29 -0.58 -1.92
CA VAL A 104 9.04 -0.81 -2.69
C VAL A 104 8.50 -2.21 -2.42
N GLY A 105 7.29 -2.52 -2.90
CA GLY A 105 6.71 -3.86 -2.80
C GLY A 105 6.49 -4.33 -1.35
N GLY A 106 6.78 -5.61 -1.10
CA GLY A 106 6.55 -6.25 0.21
C GLY A 106 7.36 -5.59 1.33
N ASP A 107 8.62 -5.22 1.08
CA ASP A 107 9.46 -4.52 2.06
C ASP A 107 8.85 -3.18 2.53
N ALA A 108 8.35 -2.37 1.59
CA ALA A 108 7.67 -1.12 1.92
C ALA A 108 6.35 -1.37 2.66
N ALA A 109 5.59 -2.37 2.23
CA ALA A 109 4.33 -2.73 2.86
C ALA A 109 4.54 -3.24 4.30
N ALA A 110 5.58 -4.04 4.54
CA ALA A 110 5.92 -4.59 5.84
C ALA A 110 6.37 -3.50 6.81
N LEU A 111 7.25 -2.60 6.36
CA LEU A 111 7.71 -1.48 7.19
C LEU A 111 6.56 -0.54 7.56
N ARG A 112 5.64 -0.27 6.62
CA ARG A 112 4.42 0.49 6.91
C ARG A 112 3.52 -0.21 7.91
N LEU A 113 3.29 -1.52 7.76
CA LEU A 113 2.48 -2.28 8.73
C LEU A 113 3.10 -2.18 10.12
N ARG A 114 4.43 -2.35 10.23
CA ARG A 114 5.16 -2.15 11.49
C ARG A 114 4.93 -0.73 12.05
N ALA A 115 5.09 0.29 11.22
CA ALA A 115 4.88 1.68 11.63
C ALA A 115 3.47 1.93 12.19
N LEU A 116 2.43 1.43 11.52
CA LEU A 116 1.04 1.54 11.98
C LEU A 116 0.81 0.81 13.31
N LEU A 117 1.30 -0.43 13.43
CA LEU A 117 1.11 -1.24 14.64
C LEU A 117 1.79 -0.63 15.85
N THR A 118 3.02 -0.14 15.69
CA THR A 118 3.80 0.40 16.81
C THR A 118 3.41 1.84 17.14
N ALA A 119 3.32 2.74 16.14
CA ALA A 119 3.00 4.15 16.39
C ALA A 119 1.60 4.33 17.00
N ALA A 120 0.60 3.58 16.50
CA ALA A 120 -0.76 3.63 17.05
C ALA A 120 -0.97 2.68 18.24
N ARG A 121 0.07 1.96 18.70
CA ARG A 121 0.02 1.01 19.82
C ARG A 121 -1.15 0.02 19.71
N LEU A 122 -1.25 -0.62 18.54
CA LEU A 122 -2.33 -1.54 18.15
C LEU A 122 -3.74 -0.92 18.19
N GLY A 123 -3.85 0.41 18.18
CA GLY A 123 -5.10 1.15 18.04
C GLY A 123 -5.54 1.27 16.58
N ASP A 124 -6.82 1.59 16.38
CA ASP A 124 -7.40 1.94 15.07
C ASP A 124 -7.16 0.90 13.94
N LEU A 125 -6.95 -0.38 14.28
CA LEU A 125 -6.61 -1.44 13.32
C LEU A 125 -7.57 -1.49 12.12
N SER A 126 -8.88 -1.46 12.37
CA SER A 126 -9.91 -1.50 11.32
C SER A 126 -9.88 -0.25 10.42
N ARG A 127 -9.59 0.94 10.98
CA ARG A 127 -9.44 2.20 10.22
C ARG A 127 -8.28 2.12 9.22
N HIS A 128 -7.23 1.37 9.58
CA HIS A 128 -6.07 1.12 8.73
C HIS A 128 -6.17 -0.19 7.92
N ARG A 129 -7.36 -0.83 7.93
CA ARG A 129 -7.62 -2.10 7.24
C ARG A 129 -6.65 -3.22 7.64
N ILE A 130 -6.21 -3.22 8.89
CA ILE A 130 -5.41 -4.29 9.49
C ILE A 130 -6.39 -5.32 10.04
N ARG A 131 -6.24 -6.57 9.59
CA ARG A 131 -7.12 -7.69 9.92
C ARG A 131 -6.47 -8.56 10.97
N LEU A 132 -7.29 -9.08 11.88
CA LEU A 132 -6.87 -10.08 12.84
C LEU A 132 -7.00 -11.47 12.23
N GLY A 133 -6.02 -12.33 12.48
CA GLY A 133 -6.09 -13.75 12.16
C GLY A 133 -7.33 -14.40 12.80
N PRO A 134 -7.80 -15.56 12.29
CA PRO A 134 -8.99 -16.22 12.81
C PRO A 134 -8.79 -16.85 14.20
N THR A 135 -7.54 -17.16 14.57
CA THR A 135 -7.22 -17.99 15.73
C THR A 135 -6.23 -17.29 16.66
N VAL A 136 -6.35 -17.59 17.95
CA VAL A 136 -5.31 -17.33 18.95
C VAL A 136 -4.57 -18.65 19.15
N ARG A 137 -3.25 -18.65 18.98
CA ARG A 137 -2.43 -19.86 19.16
C ARG A 137 -1.75 -19.82 20.52
N THR A 138 -1.84 -20.90 21.29
CA THR A 138 -1.03 -21.05 22.50
C THR A 138 0.40 -21.40 22.10
N VAL A 139 1.36 -20.65 22.62
CA VAL A 139 2.80 -20.82 22.36
C VAL A 139 3.58 -20.69 23.67
N ARG A 140 4.88 -20.97 23.62
CA ARG A 140 5.82 -20.60 24.70
C ARG A 140 6.87 -19.65 24.16
N VAL A 141 7.26 -18.68 24.97
CA VAL A 141 8.43 -17.84 24.73
C VAL A 141 9.34 -18.08 25.92
N GLU A 142 10.47 -18.76 25.67
CA GLU A 142 11.30 -19.33 26.74
C GLU A 142 10.42 -20.21 27.66
N ASP A 143 10.43 -19.97 28.97
CA ASP A 143 9.63 -20.75 29.93
C ASP A 143 8.20 -20.20 30.14
N ARG A 144 7.84 -19.10 29.48
CA ARG A 144 6.60 -18.36 29.71
C ARG A 144 5.47 -18.84 28.81
N ALA A 145 4.31 -19.09 29.41
CA ALA A 145 3.09 -19.39 28.67
C ALA A 145 2.59 -18.13 27.94
N ALA A 146 2.39 -18.22 26.63
CA ALA A 146 2.05 -17.08 25.79
C ALA A 146 0.97 -17.41 24.76
N VAL A 147 0.41 -16.36 24.16
CA VAL A 147 -0.59 -16.46 23.09
C VAL A 147 -0.16 -15.63 21.88
N ALA A 148 -0.26 -16.20 20.69
CA ALA A 148 0.11 -15.57 19.43
C ALA A 148 -1.13 -15.18 18.61
N VAL A 149 -1.07 -13.99 18.01
CA VAL A 149 -2.11 -13.40 17.16
C VAL A 149 -1.48 -12.86 15.89
N ASP A 150 -2.09 -13.17 14.73
CA ASP A 150 -1.65 -12.63 13.45
C ASP A 150 -2.39 -11.32 13.12
N LEU A 151 -1.65 -10.35 12.59
CA LEU A 151 -2.17 -9.09 12.07
C LEU A 151 -1.73 -8.94 10.63
N THR A 152 -2.70 -8.79 9.72
CA THR A 152 -2.45 -8.77 8.27
C THR A 152 -2.94 -7.49 7.62
N GLN A 153 -2.13 -6.88 6.76
CA GLN A 153 -2.53 -5.76 5.89
C GLN A 153 -2.06 -6.02 4.46
N GLY A 154 -3.00 -6.16 3.53
CA GLY A 154 -2.67 -6.66 2.18
C GLY A 154 -2.16 -8.09 2.28
N GLU A 155 -0.96 -8.34 1.74
CA GLU A 155 -0.25 -9.63 1.79
C GLU A 155 0.68 -9.75 2.99
N GLU A 156 0.99 -8.63 3.66
CA GLU A 156 1.92 -8.59 4.80
C GLU A 156 1.26 -9.07 6.08
N THR A 157 1.94 -9.96 6.81
CA THR A 157 1.48 -10.48 8.10
C THR A 157 2.57 -10.36 9.16
N VAL A 158 2.18 -9.87 10.33
CA VAL A 158 3.00 -9.83 11.55
C VAL A 158 2.33 -10.71 12.61
N THR A 159 3.12 -11.56 13.26
CA THR A 159 2.68 -12.31 14.44
C THR A 159 3.10 -11.56 15.69
N LEU A 160 2.14 -11.28 16.58
CA LEU A 160 2.38 -10.71 17.90
C LEU A 160 2.14 -11.79 18.96
N VAL A 161 3.10 -11.95 19.87
CA VAL A 161 3.06 -12.94 20.95
C VAL A 161 3.00 -12.24 22.28
N PHE A 162 1.95 -12.49 23.04
CA PHE A 162 1.64 -11.84 24.32
C PHE A 162 1.75 -12.83 25.48
N ASP A 163 2.19 -12.36 26.63
CA ASP A 163 2.20 -13.14 27.87
C ASP A 163 0.78 -13.53 28.30
N SER A 164 0.56 -14.78 28.73
CA SER A 164 -0.79 -15.22 29.12
C SER A 164 -1.25 -14.67 30.47
N ALA A 165 -0.32 -14.30 31.35
CA ALA A 165 -0.62 -13.81 32.69
C ALA A 165 -0.91 -12.30 32.68
N ASN A 166 -0.08 -11.50 32.02
CA ASN A 166 -0.16 -10.05 32.05
C ASN A 166 -0.47 -9.38 30.70
N TYR A 167 -0.56 -10.15 29.61
CA TYR A 167 -0.86 -9.68 28.25
C TYR A 167 0.13 -8.68 27.66
N LEU A 168 1.33 -8.51 28.25
CA LEU A 168 2.40 -7.69 27.66
C LEU A 168 2.96 -8.37 26.41
N LEU A 169 3.36 -7.57 25.43
CA LEU A 169 3.95 -8.05 24.17
C LEU A 169 5.34 -8.59 24.46
N LEU A 170 5.60 -9.86 24.10
CA LEU A 170 6.88 -10.54 24.36
C LEU A 170 7.69 -10.68 23.11
N ARG A 171 7.02 -10.93 21.98
CA ARG A 171 7.68 -11.14 20.71
C ARG A 171 6.83 -10.61 19.58
N GLN A 172 7.48 -9.98 18.62
CA GLN A 172 6.95 -9.67 17.31
C GLN A 172 7.75 -10.44 16.28
N GLU A 173 7.08 -11.07 15.32
CA GLU A 173 7.72 -11.82 14.24
C GLU A 173 7.10 -11.46 12.90
N ARG A 174 7.91 -11.30 11.87
CA ARG A 174 7.44 -11.16 10.49
C ARG A 174 8.34 -11.95 9.56
N ARG A 175 7.76 -12.46 8.47
CA ARG A 175 8.52 -13.02 7.36
C ARG A 175 8.81 -11.92 6.34
N THR A 176 10.02 -11.90 5.82
CA THR A 176 10.46 -11.02 4.73
C THR A 176 11.06 -11.88 3.64
N ASP A 177 11.29 -11.32 2.45
CA ASP A 177 11.99 -12.01 1.37
C ASP A 177 13.44 -12.37 1.77
N ALA A 178 14.05 -11.57 2.65
CA ALA A 178 15.39 -11.79 3.17
C ALA A 178 15.45 -12.76 4.38
N GLY A 179 14.30 -13.27 4.85
CA GLY A 179 14.21 -14.18 6.01
C GLY A 179 13.25 -13.71 7.09
N THR A 180 13.19 -14.43 8.20
CA THR A 180 12.34 -14.08 9.34
C THR A 180 13.04 -13.03 10.21
N GLU A 181 12.29 -11.99 10.57
CA GLU A 181 12.69 -10.98 11.55
C GLU A 181 11.90 -11.20 12.85
N SER A 182 12.59 -11.18 14.00
CA SER A 182 12.01 -11.28 15.33
C SER A 182 12.53 -10.18 16.25
N TRP A 183 11.61 -9.56 17.00
CA TRP A 183 11.90 -8.65 18.10
C TRP A 183 11.32 -9.22 19.38
N GLN A 184 12.11 -9.26 20.45
CA GLN A 184 11.67 -9.61 21.79
C GLN A 184 11.67 -8.38 22.69
N PHE A 185 10.77 -8.36 23.68
CA PHE A 185 10.53 -7.21 24.55
C PHE A 185 10.42 -7.67 26.00
N ASP A 186 11.16 -7.01 26.89
CA ASP A 186 11.14 -7.30 28.32
C ASP A 186 11.43 -6.05 29.17
N ASP A 187 11.43 -6.22 30.50
CA ASP A 187 11.68 -5.16 31.49
C ASP A 187 10.74 -3.96 31.29
N PHE A 188 9.43 -4.24 31.34
CA PHE A 188 8.41 -3.21 31.15
C PHE A 188 8.34 -2.26 32.34
N ARG A 189 8.58 -0.98 32.10
CA ARG A 189 8.53 0.09 33.12
C ARG A 189 7.52 1.15 32.75
N ARG A 190 6.96 1.82 33.75
CA ARG A 190 5.94 2.85 33.56
C ARG A 190 6.59 4.20 33.23
N VAL A 191 6.17 4.81 32.12
CA VAL A 191 6.54 6.16 31.66
C VAL A 191 5.26 6.88 31.27
N ASP A 192 4.96 8.02 31.89
CA ASP A 192 3.76 8.83 31.63
C ASP A 192 2.44 8.01 31.66
N GLY A 193 2.38 7.03 32.58
CA GLY A 193 1.22 6.15 32.75
C GLY A 193 1.16 4.95 31.80
N VAL A 194 2.09 4.83 30.85
CA VAL A 194 2.18 3.74 29.87
C VAL A 194 3.34 2.81 30.18
N LEU A 195 3.15 1.48 30.09
CA LEU A 195 4.24 0.50 30.20
C LEU A 195 5.01 0.42 28.88
N GLU A 196 6.33 0.53 28.99
CA GLU A 196 7.28 0.53 27.88
C GLU A 196 8.40 -0.47 28.16
N PRO A 197 8.85 -1.27 27.17
CA PRO A 197 9.94 -2.20 27.36
C PRO A 197 11.27 -1.44 27.53
N TYR A 198 12.16 -1.91 28.40
CA TYR A 198 13.52 -1.37 28.56
C TYR A 198 14.61 -2.34 28.09
N ALA A 199 14.26 -3.60 27.83
CA ALA A 199 15.13 -4.59 27.23
C ALA A 199 14.53 -5.10 25.91
N LEU A 200 15.33 -5.11 24.85
CA LEU A 200 14.94 -5.64 23.54
C LEU A 200 15.98 -6.65 23.05
N ALA A 201 15.55 -7.61 22.23
CA ALA A 201 16.45 -8.45 21.44
C ALA A 201 15.96 -8.52 20.00
N TYR A 202 16.87 -8.35 19.04
CA TYR A 202 16.61 -8.46 17.62
C TYR A 202 17.32 -9.69 17.06
N GLN A 203 16.62 -10.43 16.20
CA GLN A 203 17.20 -11.44 15.34
C GLN A 203 16.57 -11.33 13.96
N GLY A 204 17.37 -11.22 12.91
CA GLY A 204 16.83 -11.16 11.56
C GLY A 204 17.88 -10.96 10.49
N PRO A 205 17.48 -10.55 9.27
CA PRO A 205 18.39 -10.38 8.14
C PRO A 205 19.51 -9.36 8.37
N ALA A 206 19.32 -8.38 9.26
CA ALA A 206 20.36 -7.41 9.62
C ALA A 206 21.40 -7.99 10.61
N GLY A 207 21.14 -9.15 11.22
CA GLY A 207 22.00 -9.76 12.24
C GLY A 207 21.27 -10.00 13.56
N GLU A 208 22.04 -10.11 14.64
CA GLU A 208 21.53 -10.25 16.01
C GLU A 208 22.12 -9.14 16.89
N PHE A 209 21.30 -8.56 17.77
CA PHE A 209 21.76 -7.66 18.82
C PHE A 209 20.72 -7.53 19.94
N ARG A 210 21.19 -7.16 21.13
CA ARG A 210 20.33 -6.80 22.27
C ARG A 210 20.36 -5.29 22.47
N VAL A 211 19.31 -4.73 23.05
CA VAL A 211 19.22 -3.30 23.37
C VAL A 211 18.82 -3.11 24.81
N THR A 212 19.53 -2.24 25.52
CA THR A 212 19.09 -1.69 26.80
C THR A 212 18.72 -0.23 26.60
N LEU A 213 17.45 0.11 26.80
CA LEU A 213 16.99 1.49 26.69
C LEU A 213 17.44 2.30 27.91
N ALA A 214 18.06 3.45 27.64
CA ALA A 214 18.43 4.42 28.65
C ALA A 214 17.28 5.42 28.90
N ARG A 215 16.51 5.73 27.86
CA ARG A 215 15.40 6.69 27.94
C ARG A 215 14.26 6.30 27.02
N VAL A 216 13.06 6.43 27.56
CA VAL A 216 11.79 6.43 26.82
C VAL A 216 11.05 7.73 27.16
N SER A 217 10.50 8.42 26.16
CA SER A 217 9.66 9.61 26.38
C SER A 217 8.47 9.67 25.42
N HIS A 218 7.37 10.26 25.88
CA HIS A 218 6.18 10.55 25.08
C HIS A 218 6.07 12.04 24.76
N GLY A 219 5.44 12.36 23.64
CA GLY A 219 5.24 13.74 23.20
C GLY A 219 3.92 13.94 22.45
N SER A 220 3.61 15.20 22.13
CA SER A 220 2.43 15.61 21.36
C SER A 220 2.59 15.43 19.84
N GLY A 221 3.80 15.12 19.37
CA GLY A 221 4.15 14.88 17.98
C GLY A 221 5.65 15.05 17.76
N LEU A 222 6.16 14.56 16.63
CA LEU A 222 7.54 14.82 16.19
C LEU A 222 7.52 15.58 14.87
N ALA A 223 8.53 16.43 14.66
CA ALA A 223 8.69 17.16 13.40
C ALA A 223 8.75 16.18 12.22
N ALA A 224 8.16 16.57 11.09
CA ALA A 224 8.18 15.75 9.87
C ALA A 224 9.62 15.47 9.41
N GLU A 225 10.52 16.41 9.68
CA GLU A 225 11.91 16.42 9.23
C GLU A 225 12.73 15.30 9.86
N THR A 226 12.31 14.81 11.03
CA THR A 226 12.85 13.60 11.68
C THR A 226 12.74 12.35 10.80
N PHE A 227 11.72 12.29 9.92
CA PHE A 227 11.37 11.13 9.11
C PHE A 227 11.63 11.33 7.61
N ARG A 228 12.01 12.54 7.18
CA ARG A 228 12.25 12.81 5.74
C ARG A 228 13.38 11.92 5.23
N PHE A 229 13.30 11.60 3.94
CA PHE A 229 14.40 10.93 3.26
C PHE A 229 15.65 11.82 3.37
N PRO A 230 16.80 11.28 3.82
CA PRO A 230 18.01 12.10 4.00
C PRO A 230 18.50 12.69 2.67
N ALA A 231 18.82 13.98 2.65
CA ALA A 231 19.54 14.57 1.53
C ALA A 231 21.00 14.06 1.52
N GLU A 232 21.50 13.66 0.35
CA GLU A 232 22.89 13.25 0.17
C GLU A 232 23.69 14.35 -0.52
N ALA A 233 24.83 14.71 0.07
CA ALA A 233 25.74 15.70 -0.49
C ALA A 233 26.61 15.07 -1.60
N GLY A 234 27.01 15.89 -2.59
CA GLY A 234 28.00 15.48 -3.59
C GLY A 234 27.47 14.71 -4.81
N GLY A 235 26.16 14.53 -4.93
CA GLY A 235 25.52 14.00 -6.15
C GLY A 235 25.34 15.04 -7.25
N ARG A 236 24.99 14.60 -8.48
CA ARG A 236 24.64 15.56 -9.55
C ARG A 236 23.44 16.43 -9.11
N PRO A 237 23.34 17.70 -9.50
CA PRO A 237 22.23 18.56 -9.12
C PRO A 237 20.88 17.93 -9.50
N LEU A 238 19.90 17.92 -8.61
CA LEU A 238 18.54 17.46 -8.91
C LEU A 238 17.78 18.52 -9.72
N PRO A 239 16.84 18.13 -10.61
CA PRO A 239 16.04 19.10 -11.36
C PRO A 239 15.07 19.86 -10.44
N ASP A 240 14.63 21.04 -10.89
CA ASP A 240 13.52 21.73 -10.23
C ASP A 240 12.22 20.93 -10.45
N PRO A 241 11.49 20.53 -9.39
CA PRO A 241 10.28 19.71 -9.53
C PRO A 241 9.18 20.36 -10.36
N ALA A 242 9.02 21.69 -10.27
CA ALA A 242 7.98 22.40 -11.01
C ALA A 242 8.31 22.47 -12.50
N VAL A 243 9.58 22.69 -12.85
CA VAL A 243 10.06 22.61 -14.24
C VAL A 243 9.86 21.20 -14.77
N LEU A 244 10.34 20.18 -14.06
CA LEU A 244 10.21 18.77 -14.47
C LEU A 244 8.75 18.39 -14.72
N LEU A 245 7.82 18.72 -13.81
CA LEU A 245 6.40 18.40 -13.97
C LEU A 245 5.75 19.12 -15.16
N ARG A 246 6.15 20.37 -15.45
CA ARG A 246 5.69 21.08 -16.65
C ARG A 246 6.22 20.44 -17.93
N GLU A 247 7.46 19.97 -17.92
CA GLU A 247 8.04 19.25 -19.08
C GLU A 247 7.33 17.91 -19.31
N ILE A 248 7.01 17.16 -18.24
CA ILE A 248 6.19 15.94 -18.35
C ILE A 248 4.83 16.25 -18.97
N SER A 249 4.16 17.29 -18.46
CA SER A 249 2.88 17.78 -19.01
C SER A 249 2.98 18.08 -20.50
N ALA A 250 4.00 18.85 -20.91
CA ALA A 250 4.24 19.18 -22.31
C ALA A 250 4.55 17.95 -23.19
N ASN A 251 5.13 16.89 -22.62
CA ASN A 251 5.52 15.69 -23.35
C ASN A 251 4.38 14.65 -23.48
N GLN A 252 3.21 14.86 -22.84
CA GLN A 252 2.12 13.87 -22.79
C GLN A 252 1.61 13.44 -24.18
N GLU A 253 1.38 14.37 -25.11
CA GLU A 253 0.84 14.04 -26.43
C GLU A 253 1.83 13.17 -27.24
N LYS A 254 3.13 13.48 -27.17
CA LYS A 254 4.17 12.70 -27.83
C LYS A 254 4.20 11.27 -27.28
N ASN A 255 4.15 11.12 -25.96
CA ASN A 255 4.18 9.81 -25.32
C ASN A 255 2.90 9.01 -25.59
N ALA A 256 1.73 9.66 -25.58
CA ALA A 256 0.47 9.03 -25.96
C ALA A 256 0.54 8.45 -27.37
N ARG A 257 1.04 9.21 -28.36
CA ARG A 257 1.25 8.72 -29.74
C ARG A 257 2.23 7.56 -29.84
N MET A 258 3.24 7.49 -28.98
CA MET A 258 4.16 6.35 -28.94
C MET A 258 3.48 5.11 -28.36
N ARG A 259 2.68 5.27 -27.29
CA ARG A 259 1.91 4.18 -26.68
C ARG A 259 0.87 3.60 -27.63
N GLU A 260 0.32 4.41 -28.53
CA GLU A 260 -0.59 3.96 -29.59
C GLU A 260 0.03 2.97 -30.60
N ARG A 261 1.34 2.79 -30.58
CA ARG A 261 2.03 1.81 -31.43
C ARG A 261 2.10 0.42 -30.80
N TYR A 262 1.45 0.21 -29.66
CA TYR A 262 1.54 -1.03 -28.92
C TYR A 262 0.17 -1.60 -28.57
N THR A 263 -0.01 -2.89 -28.82
CA THR A 263 -1.03 -3.72 -28.20
C THR A 263 -0.40 -4.50 -27.05
N PHE A 264 -1.21 -4.90 -26.08
CA PHE A 264 -0.75 -5.71 -24.95
C PHE A 264 -1.91 -6.48 -24.33
N ARG A 265 -1.59 -7.37 -23.41
CA ARG A 265 -2.56 -8.14 -22.63
C ARG A 265 -2.65 -7.61 -21.21
N GLU A 266 -3.87 -7.50 -20.69
CA GLU A 266 -4.12 -7.18 -19.30
C GLU A 266 -4.74 -8.39 -18.58
N ASN A 267 -4.14 -8.81 -17.48
CA ASN A 267 -4.71 -9.79 -16.55
C ASN A 267 -5.17 -9.06 -15.29
N ARG A 268 -6.48 -8.97 -15.11
CA ARG A 268 -7.14 -8.24 -14.02
C ARG A 268 -7.71 -9.23 -13.01
N THR A 269 -7.34 -9.08 -11.75
CA THR A 269 -7.88 -9.84 -10.62
C THR A 269 -8.64 -8.89 -9.71
N VAL A 270 -9.91 -9.20 -9.46
CA VAL A 270 -10.79 -8.47 -8.53
C VAL A 270 -11.10 -9.39 -7.35
N GLN A 271 -10.70 -8.97 -6.16
CA GLN A 271 -10.98 -9.67 -4.91
C GLN A 271 -11.99 -8.86 -4.09
N GLU A 272 -13.20 -9.39 -3.91
CA GLU A 272 -14.18 -8.85 -2.98
C GLU A 272 -13.85 -9.32 -1.56
N MET A 273 -13.82 -8.39 -0.62
CA MET A 273 -13.52 -8.65 0.77
C MET A 273 -14.80 -8.69 1.60
N ASP A 274 -14.89 -9.61 2.56
CA ASP A 274 -15.98 -9.66 3.55
C ASP A 274 -15.85 -8.55 4.62
N GLY A 275 -16.80 -8.52 5.58
CA GLY A 275 -16.78 -7.56 6.68
C GLY A 275 -15.60 -7.71 7.66
N SER A 276 -14.91 -8.86 7.64
CA SER A 276 -13.66 -9.12 8.36
C SER A 276 -12.41 -8.83 7.51
N GLY A 277 -12.61 -8.44 6.25
CA GLY A 277 -11.59 -8.16 5.25
C GLY A 277 -10.96 -9.40 4.62
N ARG A 278 -11.52 -10.60 4.80
CA ARG A 278 -11.06 -11.81 4.09
C ARG A 278 -11.60 -11.83 2.67
N VAL A 279 -10.85 -12.45 1.76
CA VAL A 279 -11.31 -12.64 0.37
C VAL A 279 -12.55 -13.53 0.38
N LYS A 280 -13.68 -12.95 -0.03
CA LYS A 280 -14.98 -13.61 -0.18
C LYS A 280 -15.13 -14.19 -1.58
N LYS A 281 -14.70 -13.43 -2.60
CA LYS A 281 -14.81 -13.80 -4.01
C LYS A 281 -13.57 -13.30 -4.74
N THR A 282 -13.04 -14.13 -5.63
CA THR A 282 -12.02 -13.72 -6.61
C THR A 282 -12.60 -13.89 -8.00
N GLU A 283 -12.42 -12.88 -8.84
CA GLU A 283 -12.73 -12.92 -10.27
C GLU A 283 -11.48 -12.52 -11.03
N ALA A 284 -11.06 -13.37 -11.98
CA ALA A 284 -9.93 -13.09 -12.86
C ALA A 284 -10.45 -12.90 -14.28
N THR A 285 -10.03 -11.84 -14.96
CA THR A 285 -10.36 -11.58 -16.36
C THR A 285 -9.10 -11.25 -17.14
N THR A 286 -9.06 -11.68 -18.40
CA THR A 286 -7.99 -11.33 -19.33
C THR A 286 -8.55 -10.51 -20.47
N TYR A 287 -7.87 -9.42 -20.82
CA TYR A 287 -8.22 -8.54 -21.93
C TYR A 287 -7.08 -8.44 -22.93
N ASP A 288 -7.43 -8.38 -24.22
CA ASP A 288 -6.55 -7.82 -25.25
C ASP A 288 -6.80 -6.32 -25.30
N VAL A 289 -5.73 -5.53 -25.26
CA VAL A 289 -5.80 -4.07 -25.22
C VAL A 289 -5.23 -3.51 -26.51
N THR A 290 -6.07 -2.75 -27.22
CA THR A 290 -5.74 -2.17 -28.53
C THR A 290 -5.88 -0.65 -28.49
N PRO A 291 -4.91 0.10 -29.03
CA PRO A 291 -5.00 1.55 -29.10
C PRO A 291 -6.02 1.98 -30.16
N VAL A 292 -6.82 3.00 -29.84
CA VAL A 292 -7.84 3.64 -30.69
C VAL A 292 -7.82 5.15 -30.44
N ASN A 293 -7.30 5.92 -31.41
CA ASN A 293 -7.23 7.40 -31.40
C ASN A 293 -6.77 8.01 -30.05
N GLY A 294 -5.59 7.63 -29.57
CA GLY A 294 -5.03 8.15 -28.30
C GLY A 294 -5.60 7.54 -27.02
N ALA A 295 -6.52 6.59 -27.12
CA ALA A 295 -7.05 5.83 -25.99
C ALA A 295 -6.83 4.32 -26.19
N PHE A 296 -7.14 3.52 -25.17
CA PHE A 296 -7.12 2.06 -25.26
C PHE A 296 -8.53 1.49 -25.19
N VAL A 297 -8.80 0.47 -26.01
CA VAL A 297 -10.00 -0.36 -25.96
C VAL A 297 -9.59 -1.74 -25.46
N GLU A 298 -10.24 -2.17 -24.38
CA GLU A 298 -10.12 -3.51 -23.81
C GLU A 298 -11.14 -4.42 -24.50
N ARG A 299 -10.69 -5.60 -24.98
CA ARG A 299 -11.55 -6.70 -25.41
C ARG A 299 -11.37 -7.88 -24.46
N LEU A 300 -12.42 -8.28 -23.78
CA LEU A 300 -12.41 -9.43 -22.87
C LEU A 300 -12.22 -10.72 -23.66
N VAL A 301 -11.23 -11.54 -23.26
CA VAL A 301 -10.92 -12.81 -23.93
C VAL A 301 -11.11 -14.02 -23.02
N SER A 302 -10.99 -13.85 -21.71
CA SER A 302 -11.19 -14.95 -20.76
C SER A 302 -11.78 -14.47 -19.44
N LYS A 303 -12.52 -15.37 -18.77
CA LYS A 303 -12.98 -15.23 -17.39
C LYS A 303 -12.58 -16.46 -16.60
N ASN A 304 -11.93 -16.24 -15.46
CA ASN A 304 -11.45 -17.27 -14.54
C ASN A 304 -10.63 -18.36 -15.26
N GLY A 305 -9.76 -17.94 -16.18
CA GLY A 305 -8.91 -18.82 -16.99
C GLY A 305 -9.62 -19.59 -18.10
N LYS A 306 -10.93 -19.37 -18.30
CA LYS A 306 -11.69 -20.02 -19.37
C LYS A 306 -12.00 -19.01 -20.49
N PRO A 307 -11.84 -19.39 -21.76
CA PRO A 307 -12.29 -18.58 -22.89
C PRO A 307 -13.79 -18.24 -22.79
N LEU A 308 -14.19 -17.13 -23.41
CA LEU A 308 -15.60 -16.77 -23.50
C LEU A 308 -16.39 -17.79 -24.32
N SER A 309 -17.65 -18.02 -23.95
CA SER A 309 -18.59 -18.76 -24.81
C SER A 309 -18.90 -17.97 -26.09
N ALA A 310 -19.33 -18.63 -27.16
CA ALA A 310 -19.67 -17.96 -28.43
C ALA A 310 -20.68 -16.81 -28.27
N LYS A 311 -21.66 -16.96 -27.37
CA LYS A 311 -22.63 -15.91 -27.05
C LYS A 311 -22.00 -14.72 -26.33
N GLU A 312 -21.09 -14.98 -25.40
CA GLU A 312 -20.36 -13.93 -24.69
C GLU A 312 -19.38 -13.20 -25.61
N GLN A 313 -18.71 -13.94 -26.49
CA GLN A 313 -17.82 -13.38 -27.52
C GLN A 313 -18.59 -12.42 -28.43
N ALA A 314 -19.73 -12.85 -28.99
CA ALA A 314 -20.55 -11.98 -29.84
C ALA A 314 -21.04 -10.71 -29.12
N LYS A 315 -21.37 -10.81 -27.83
CA LYS A 315 -21.75 -9.65 -27.01
C LYS A 315 -20.57 -8.71 -26.79
N GLU A 316 -19.40 -9.27 -26.52
CA GLU A 316 -18.17 -8.49 -26.30
C GLU A 316 -17.72 -7.80 -27.59
N ASP A 317 -17.74 -8.49 -28.72
CA ASP A 317 -17.38 -7.93 -30.02
C ASP A 317 -18.29 -6.75 -30.37
N LYS A 318 -19.60 -6.88 -30.13
CA LYS A 318 -20.56 -5.77 -30.30
C LYS A 318 -20.21 -4.59 -29.39
N ARG A 319 -19.92 -4.83 -28.11
CA ARG A 319 -19.55 -3.78 -27.14
C ARG A 319 -18.27 -3.05 -27.58
N VAL A 320 -17.28 -3.81 -28.05
CA VAL A 320 -16.01 -3.26 -28.57
C VAL A 320 -16.26 -2.42 -29.81
N ALA A 321 -17.03 -2.91 -30.79
CA ALA A 321 -17.35 -2.15 -31.99
C ALA A 321 -18.06 -0.82 -31.67
N GLU A 322 -19.05 -0.84 -30.78
CA GLU A 322 -19.76 0.36 -30.32
C GLU A 322 -18.81 1.34 -29.60
N GLN A 323 -17.89 0.84 -28.78
CA GLN A 323 -16.89 1.65 -28.09
C GLN A 323 -15.92 2.32 -29.06
N VAL A 324 -15.41 1.56 -30.05
CA VAL A 324 -14.51 2.06 -31.09
C VAL A 324 -15.21 3.14 -31.92
N GLU A 325 -16.43 2.87 -32.39
CA GLU A 325 -17.22 3.83 -33.18
C GLU A 325 -17.45 5.13 -32.40
N LYS A 326 -17.78 5.01 -31.11
CA LYS A 326 -17.95 6.18 -30.23
C LYS A 326 -16.64 6.96 -30.08
N MET A 327 -15.52 6.28 -29.83
CA MET A 327 -14.20 6.93 -29.68
C MET A 327 -13.80 7.68 -30.95
N ILE A 328 -14.01 7.08 -32.13
CA ILE A 328 -13.75 7.72 -33.42
C ILE A 328 -14.60 8.99 -33.55
N LYS A 329 -15.92 8.90 -33.34
CA LYS A 329 -16.84 10.05 -33.41
C LYS A 329 -16.49 11.17 -32.41
N ASP A 330 -16.12 10.82 -31.19
CA ASP A 330 -15.76 11.79 -30.15
C ASP A 330 -14.41 12.46 -30.45
N SER A 331 -13.45 11.72 -31.01
CA SER A 331 -12.17 12.27 -31.46
C SER A 331 -12.33 13.29 -32.60
N ASP A 332 -13.20 12.99 -33.58
CA ASP A 332 -13.54 13.90 -34.66
C ASP A 332 -14.20 15.18 -34.13
N ARG A 333 -15.07 15.06 -33.13
CA ARG A 333 -15.70 16.22 -32.47
C ARG A 333 -14.71 17.05 -31.66
N LYS A 334 -13.77 16.42 -30.94
CA LYS A 334 -12.72 17.12 -30.18
C LYS A 334 -11.74 17.84 -31.11
N SER A 335 -11.33 17.22 -32.22
CA SER A 335 -10.47 17.87 -33.22
C SER A 335 -11.11 19.14 -33.79
N LYS A 336 -12.44 19.13 -34.00
CA LYS A 336 -13.24 20.28 -34.46
C LYS A 336 -13.48 21.35 -33.38
N ARG A 337 -13.34 21.02 -32.09
CA ARG A 337 -13.62 21.91 -30.94
C ARG A 337 -12.38 22.57 -30.31
N ARG A 338 -11.20 22.45 -30.95
CA ARG A 338 -9.90 22.95 -30.46
C ARG A 338 -9.80 24.46 -30.13
N GLY A 339 -10.89 25.22 -30.18
CA GLY A 339 -11.01 26.61 -29.70
C GLY A 339 -11.72 26.82 -28.35
N SER A 340 -12.23 25.77 -27.67
CA SER A 340 -12.88 25.90 -26.35
C SER A 340 -12.08 25.19 -25.25
N ALA A 341 -11.81 25.93 -24.15
CA ALA A 341 -11.08 25.55 -22.93
C ALA A 341 -10.73 24.06 -22.78
N ALA A 342 -9.44 23.73 -22.97
CA ALA A 342 -8.92 22.40 -22.65
C ALA A 342 -9.15 22.09 -21.16
N GLU A 343 -9.61 20.88 -20.85
CA GLU A 343 -9.53 20.36 -19.47
C GLU A 343 -8.07 20.46 -19.02
N GLU A 344 -7.85 21.09 -17.86
CA GLU A 344 -6.51 21.30 -17.34
C GLU A 344 -5.81 19.95 -17.08
N ASP A 345 -4.56 19.86 -17.51
CA ASP A 345 -3.73 18.67 -17.35
C ASP A 345 -3.62 18.26 -15.88
N ALA A 346 -3.87 16.97 -15.58
CA ALA A 346 -3.77 16.41 -14.23
C ALA A 346 -2.39 16.63 -13.58
N VAL A 347 -1.30 16.67 -14.36
CA VAL A 347 0.05 16.97 -13.86
C VAL A 347 0.17 18.41 -13.40
N LEU A 348 -0.46 19.35 -14.12
CA LEU A 348 -0.48 20.77 -13.72
C LEU A 348 -1.41 21.01 -12.53
N ILE A 349 -2.55 20.32 -12.48
CA ILE A 349 -3.41 20.31 -11.28
C ILE A 349 -2.62 19.78 -10.09
N PHE A 350 -1.91 18.65 -10.25
CA PHE A 350 -1.07 18.05 -9.21
C PHE A 350 -0.02 19.04 -8.71
N LEU A 351 0.68 19.73 -9.62
CA LEU A 351 1.67 20.76 -9.27
C LEU A 351 1.08 21.90 -8.41
N ARG A 352 -0.19 22.26 -8.62
CA ARG A 352 -0.90 23.25 -7.79
C ARG A 352 -1.40 22.69 -6.46
N ALA A 353 -1.69 21.39 -6.40
CA ALA A 353 -2.38 20.75 -5.29
C ALA A 353 -1.45 20.10 -4.24
N ALA A 354 -0.18 19.88 -4.57
CA ALA A 354 0.76 19.12 -3.75
C ALA A 354 1.95 19.94 -3.25
N GLU A 355 2.39 19.66 -2.04
CA GLU A 355 3.72 20.02 -1.52
C GLU A 355 4.68 18.87 -1.85
N ILE A 356 5.87 19.20 -2.35
CA ILE A 356 6.88 18.24 -2.80
C ILE A 356 8.03 18.23 -1.80
N HIS A 357 8.45 17.03 -1.39
CA HIS A 357 9.53 16.82 -0.43
C HIS A 357 10.43 15.67 -0.86
N SER A 358 11.55 15.51 -0.17
CA SER A 358 12.41 14.32 -0.29
C SER A 358 12.85 14.04 -1.75
N LEU A 359 13.09 15.07 -2.56
CA LEU A 359 13.52 14.89 -3.95
C LEU A 359 14.87 14.17 -3.98
N ARG A 360 14.99 13.13 -4.81
CA ARG A 360 16.14 12.21 -4.81
C ARG A 360 16.28 11.46 -6.13
N ARG A 361 17.49 10.99 -6.44
CA ARG A 361 17.72 9.99 -7.49
C ARG A 361 17.65 8.60 -6.91
N GLU A 362 17.00 7.70 -7.64
CA GLU A 362 16.79 6.31 -7.25
C GLU A 362 16.97 5.41 -8.47
N GLN A 363 17.25 4.13 -8.23
CA GLN A 363 17.21 3.10 -9.25
C GLN A 363 15.87 2.36 -9.16
N LEU A 364 15.07 2.41 -10.23
CA LEU A 364 13.83 1.65 -10.36
C LEU A 364 13.96 0.68 -11.54
N HIS A 365 13.98 -0.62 -11.24
CA HIS A 365 14.15 -1.68 -12.25
C HIS A 365 15.38 -1.49 -13.16
N GLY A 366 16.48 -0.99 -12.58
CA GLY A 366 17.72 -0.69 -13.29
C GLY A 366 17.68 0.60 -14.14
N GLN A 367 16.58 1.36 -14.12
CA GLN A 367 16.50 2.70 -14.69
C GLN A 367 16.71 3.74 -13.61
N GLU A 368 17.50 4.77 -13.91
CA GLU A 368 17.62 5.92 -13.03
C GLU A 368 16.38 6.79 -13.16
N VAL A 369 15.83 7.19 -12.00
CA VAL A 369 14.62 8.01 -11.91
C VAL A 369 14.78 9.06 -10.84
N ILE A 370 14.06 10.17 -10.99
CA ILE A 370 13.82 11.15 -9.94
C ILE A 370 12.61 10.71 -9.13
N ALA A 371 12.80 10.47 -7.84
CA ALA A 371 11.72 10.22 -6.90
C ALA A 371 11.47 11.44 -6.03
N PHE A 372 10.22 11.65 -5.63
CA PHE A 372 9.86 12.62 -4.58
C PHE A 372 8.62 12.17 -3.84
N ASP A 373 8.57 12.56 -2.57
CA ASP A 373 7.37 12.41 -1.75
C ASP A 373 6.47 13.63 -1.94
N PHE A 374 5.17 13.45 -1.78
CA PHE A 374 4.21 14.53 -1.87
C PHE A 374 3.07 14.38 -0.87
N GLU A 375 2.55 15.51 -0.42
CA GLU A 375 1.36 15.59 0.43
C GLU A 375 0.46 16.77 0.00
N PRO A 376 -0.85 16.74 0.33
CA PRO A 376 -1.75 17.81 -0.08
C PRO A 376 -1.36 19.16 0.51
N ARG A 377 -1.41 20.21 -0.32
CA ARG A 377 -1.33 21.60 0.14
C ARG A 377 -2.56 21.96 0.97
N ALA A 378 -2.32 22.48 2.18
CA ALA A 378 -3.39 22.88 3.08
C ALA A 378 -4.22 24.07 2.56
N ASP A 379 -3.64 24.92 1.71
CA ASP A 379 -4.27 26.11 1.13
C ASP A 379 -4.96 25.86 -0.22
N PHE A 380 -4.87 24.64 -0.75
CA PHE A 380 -5.43 24.30 -2.06
C PHE A 380 -6.97 24.26 -2.02
N LYS A 381 -7.61 25.01 -2.92
CA LYS A 381 -9.06 25.12 -3.04
C LYS A 381 -9.53 24.44 -4.34
N PRO A 382 -9.98 23.18 -4.28
CA PRO A 382 -10.37 22.44 -5.47
C PRO A 382 -11.67 22.99 -6.08
N ARG A 383 -11.72 23.05 -7.40
CA ARG A 383 -12.84 23.57 -8.21
C ARG A 383 -13.55 22.49 -9.01
N SER A 384 -12.99 21.28 -9.06
CA SER A 384 -13.55 20.13 -9.76
C SER A 384 -13.41 18.86 -8.92
N GLN A 385 -14.08 17.77 -9.33
CA GLN A 385 -13.91 16.47 -8.68
C GLN A 385 -12.48 15.94 -8.84
N THR A 386 -11.84 16.15 -9.99
CA THR A 386 -10.44 15.77 -10.24
C THR A 386 -9.49 16.53 -9.33
N GLU A 387 -9.65 17.86 -9.21
CA GLU A 387 -8.86 18.65 -8.27
C GLU A 387 -9.10 18.20 -6.83
N THR A 388 -10.35 17.88 -6.46
CA THR A 388 -10.69 17.39 -5.12
C THR A 388 -10.01 16.04 -4.82
N LEU A 389 -9.91 15.15 -5.81
CA LEU A 389 -9.21 13.89 -5.67
C LEU A 389 -7.71 14.11 -5.49
N LEU A 390 -7.08 14.87 -6.40
CA LEU A 390 -5.64 15.12 -6.37
C LEU A 390 -5.21 15.87 -5.10
N GLY A 391 -6.01 16.83 -4.63
CA GLY A 391 -5.82 17.52 -3.35
C GLY A 391 -6.09 16.68 -2.10
N LYS A 392 -6.28 15.36 -2.23
CA LYS A 392 -6.43 14.41 -1.11
C LYS A 392 -5.44 13.25 -1.19
N LEU A 393 -4.46 13.30 -2.09
CA LEU A 393 -3.46 12.25 -2.24
C LEU A 393 -2.16 12.62 -1.53
N ALA A 394 -1.58 11.65 -0.83
CA ALA A 394 -0.20 11.69 -0.39
C ALA A 394 0.51 10.41 -0.85
N GLY A 395 1.80 10.49 -1.16
CA GLY A 395 2.52 9.36 -1.71
C GLY A 395 3.90 9.72 -2.25
N THR A 396 4.36 8.91 -3.20
CA THR A 396 5.65 9.06 -3.86
C THR A 396 5.48 8.85 -5.36
N ILE A 397 6.17 9.67 -6.15
CA ILE A 397 6.20 9.59 -7.62
C ILE A 397 7.65 9.33 -8.04
N TRP A 398 7.84 8.49 -9.05
CA TRP A 398 9.11 8.25 -9.73
C TRP A 398 8.98 8.66 -11.20
N VAL A 399 9.92 9.46 -11.69
CA VAL A 399 9.94 10.04 -13.02
C VAL A 399 11.26 9.66 -13.71
N ASP A 400 11.16 9.12 -14.93
CA ASP A 400 12.31 9.04 -15.85
C ASP A 400 12.62 10.46 -16.35
N GLU A 401 13.76 10.99 -15.91
CA GLU A 401 14.20 12.37 -16.18
C GLU A 401 14.41 12.60 -17.69
N ASP A 402 14.92 11.60 -18.41
CA ASP A 402 15.23 11.69 -19.84
C ASP A 402 13.98 11.50 -20.70
N ALA A 403 13.10 10.58 -20.34
CA ALA A 403 11.85 10.36 -21.05
C ALA A 403 10.79 11.41 -20.70
N ARG A 404 10.96 12.17 -19.60
CA ARG A 404 9.93 13.05 -19.03
C ARG A 404 8.62 12.28 -18.87
N GLU A 405 8.72 11.12 -18.26
CA GLU A 405 7.61 10.19 -18.05
C GLU A 405 7.54 9.71 -16.61
N VAL A 406 6.32 9.58 -16.10
CA VAL A 406 6.07 8.99 -14.79
C VAL A 406 6.24 7.49 -14.88
N ALA A 407 7.30 6.96 -14.28
CA ALA A 407 7.59 5.53 -14.23
C ALA A 407 6.74 4.81 -13.18
N ARG A 408 6.48 5.44 -12.03
CA ARG A 408 5.71 4.85 -10.93
C ARG A 408 5.01 5.92 -10.11
N VAL A 409 3.83 5.60 -9.59
CA VAL A 409 3.11 6.36 -8.57
C VAL A 409 2.61 5.39 -7.51
N GLU A 410 2.94 5.67 -6.26
CA GLU A 410 2.32 5.01 -5.11
C GLU A 410 1.67 6.07 -4.23
N ALA A 411 0.35 6.02 -4.09
CA ALA A 411 -0.42 7.04 -3.40
C ALA A 411 -1.51 6.47 -2.50
N ARG A 412 -1.94 7.26 -1.53
CA ARG A 412 -3.11 6.97 -0.68
C ARG A 412 -3.99 8.20 -0.50
N LEU A 413 -5.27 7.95 -0.29
CA LEU A 413 -6.20 8.99 0.18
C LEU A 413 -5.88 9.35 1.64
N THR A 414 -5.63 10.63 1.90
CA THR A 414 -5.44 11.18 3.26
C THR A 414 -6.77 11.43 3.96
N ASP A 415 -7.83 11.68 3.19
CA ASP A 415 -9.19 11.94 3.68
C ASP A 415 -10.25 11.28 2.78
N LYS A 416 -11.50 11.24 3.25
CA LYS A 416 -12.65 10.68 2.52
C LYS A 416 -12.89 11.46 1.24
N PHE A 417 -12.99 10.76 0.12
CA PHE A 417 -13.37 11.34 -1.17
C PHE A 417 -14.86 11.13 -1.42
N LYS A 418 -15.62 12.22 -1.61
CA LYS A 418 -17.08 12.19 -1.77
C LYS A 418 -17.44 12.42 -3.24
N ILE A 419 -18.23 11.53 -3.81
CA ILE A 419 -18.78 11.64 -5.17
C ILE A 419 -20.27 12.00 -5.06
N GLY A 420 -20.71 13.04 -5.77
CA GLY A 420 -22.08 13.55 -5.67
C GLY A 420 -22.47 13.96 -4.24
N GLY A 421 -21.59 14.71 -3.55
CA GLY A 421 -21.79 15.12 -2.15
C GLY A 421 -21.69 13.98 -1.12
N GLY A 422 -21.42 12.75 -1.55
CA GLY A 422 -21.41 11.54 -0.73
C GLY A 422 -22.71 10.74 -0.81
N LEU A 423 -23.72 11.24 -1.55
CA LEU A 423 -24.99 10.54 -1.75
C LEU A 423 -24.83 9.39 -2.76
N LEU A 424 -24.04 9.59 -3.82
CA LEU A 424 -23.77 8.55 -4.82
C LEU A 424 -22.73 7.55 -4.30
N ALA A 425 -21.57 8.05 -3.91
CA ALA A 425 -20.52 7.23 -3.33
C ALA A 425 -19.57 8.03 -2.41
N SER A 426 -18.92 7.33 -1.49
CA SER A 426 -17.79 7.88 -0.75
C SER A 426 -16.68 6.85 -0.61
N VAL A 427 -15.46 7.22 -1.00
CA VAL A 427 -14.27 6.39 -0.88
C VAL A 427 -13.57 6.70 0.44
N ALA A 428 -13.25 5.67 1.20
CA ALA A 428 -12.67 5.81 2.52
C ALA A 428 -11.20 6.29 2.46
N PRO A 429 -10.72 6.99 3.51
CA PRO A 429 -9.29 7.26 3.69
C PRO A 429 -8.44 5.98 3.64
N ASN A 430 -7.13 6.12 3.46
CA ASN A 430 -6.17 5.03 3.36
C ASN A 430 -6.39 4.08 2.16
N THR A 431 -7.33 4.38 1.26
CA THR A 431 -7.42 3.74 -0.06
C THR A 431 -6.10 3.99 -0.79
N ARG A 432 -5.45 2.92 -1.23
CA ARG A 432 -4.13 2.96 -1.87
C ARG A 432 -4.24 2.65 -3.34
N PHE A 433 -3.36 3.27 -4.10
CA PHE A 433 -3.20 3.07 -5.53
C PHE A 433 -1.71 2.95 -5.84
N LEU A 434 -1.38 1.93 -6.61
CA LEU A 434 -0.10 1.76 -7.27
C LEU A 434 -0.37 1.77 -8.77
N VAL A 435 0.37 2.61 -9.49
CA VAL A 435 0.54 2.54 -10.93
C VAL A 435 2.03 2.43 -11.18
N GLU A 436 2.44 1.38 -11.89
CA GLU A 436 3.81 1.20 -12.31
C GLU A 436 3.85 0.94 -13.81
N GLN A 437 4.79 1.58 -14.48
CA GLN A 437 5.10 1.40 -15.88
C GLN A 437 6.48 0.75 -16.02
N ARG A 438 6.75 0.18 -17.19
CA ARG A 438 8.08 -0.29 -17.57
C ARG A 438 8.45 0.23 -18.95
N LYS A 439 9.74 0.45 -19.16
CA LYS A 439 10.29 0.81 -20.47
C LYS A 439 10.28 -0.42 -21.37
N VAL A 440 9.47 -0.39 -22.44
CA VAL A 440 9.33 -1.46 -23.42
C VAL A 440 10.11 -1.10 -24.67
N ALA A 441 10.88 -2.07 -25.19
CA ALA A 441 11.77 -1.91 -26.34
C ALA A 441 12.75 -0.72 -26.25
N GLY A 442 13.04 -0.25 -25.03
CA GLY A 442 13.89 0.93 -24.79
C GLY A 442 13.28 2.27 -25.22
N GLU A 443 12.06 2.31 -25.77
CA GLU A 443 11.52 3.51 -26.43
C GLU A 443 10.30 4.13 -25.75
N VAL A 444 9.49 3.35 -25.02
CA VAL A 444 8.22 3.84 -24.47
C VAL A 444 7.93 3.25 -23.10
N TRP A 445 7.38 4.06 -22.19
CA TRP A 445 6.84 3.57 -20.92
C TRP A 445 5.39 3.12 -21.12
N LEU A 446 5.15 1.84 -20.80
CA LEU A 446 3.82 1.22 -20.87
C LEU A 446 3.40 0.69 -19.50
N PRO A 447 2.09 0.65 -19.19
CA PRO A 447 1.58 0.15 -17.92
C PRO A 447 2.14 -1.24 -17.65
N HIS A 448 2.62 -1.53 -16.45
CA HIS A 448 3.16 -2.83 -16.05
C HIS A 448 2.31 -3.48 -14.94
N LEU A 449 1.95 -2.68 -13.93
CA LEU A 449 1.17 -3.10 -12.78
C LEU A 449 0.26 -1.96 -12.33
N THR A 450 -1.00 -2.29 -12.05
CA THR A 450 -1.86 -1.48 -11.19
C THR A 450 -2.33 -2.29 -10.00
N ASP A 451 -2.33 -1.70 -8.81
CA ASP A 451 -2.88 -2.32 -7.59
C ASP A 451 -3.67 -1.26 -6.81
N GLY A 452 -4.95 -1.53 -6.58
CA GLY A 452 -5.86 -0.64 -5.89
C GLY A 452 -6.61 -1.36 -4.78
N ASN A 453 -6.59 -0.80 -3.56
CA ASN A 453 -7.37 -1.29 -2.43
C ASN A 453 -8.51 -0.30 -2.11
N ILE A 454 -9.67 -0.54 -2.71
CA ILE A 454 -10.81 0.39 -2.72
C ILE A 454 -11.82 -0.04 -1.67
N ALA A 455 -12.05 0.83 -0.68
CA ALA A 455 -13.25 0.72 0.15
C ALA A 455 -14.15 1.93 -0.08
N ALA A 456 -15.37 1.68 -0.53
CA ALA A 456 -16.36 2.69 -0.83
C ALA A 456 -17.71 2.37 -0.19
N ARG A 457 -18.49 3.39 0.12
CA ARG A 457 -19.91 3.28 0.45
C ARG A 457 -20.71 3.86 -0.70
N VAL A 458 -21.63 3.09 -1.27
CA VAL A 458 -22.48 3.43 -2.41
C VAL A 458 -23.91 3.61 -1.93
N LEU A 459 -24.58 4.68 -2.39
CA LEU A 459 -25.96 5.05 -2.03
C LEU A 459 -26.24 5.04 -0.52
N LEU A 460 -25.23 5.38 0.30
CA LEU A 460 -25.26 5.36 1.77
C LEU A 460 -25.54 4.00 2.45
N VAL A 461 -25.90 2.95 1.70
CA VAL A 461 -26.38 1.67 2.27
C VAL A 461 -25.46 0.48 1.97
N SER A 462 -24.74 0.48 0.84
CA SER A 462 -23.93 -0.67 0.42
C SER A 462 -22.43 -0.38 0.56
N GLY A 463 -21.75 -1.18 1.37
CA GLY A 463 -20.28 -1.16 1.47
C GLY A 463 -19.66 -2.03 0.39
N VAL A 464 -18.67 -1.49 -0.33
CA VAL A 464 -17.82 -2.21 -1.28
C VAL A 464 -16.40 -2.17 -0.74
N ASN A 465 -15.76 -3.33 -0.61
CA ASN A 465 -14.36 -3.44 -0.26
C ASN A 465 -13.72 -4.42 -1.25
N VAL A 466 -12.92 -3.89 -2.17
CA VAL A 466 -12.32 -4.65 -3.26
C VAL A 466 -10.84 -4.34 -3.39
N ARG A 467 -10.05 -5.37 -3.69
CA ARG A 467 -8.71 -5.20 -4.24
C ARG A 467 -8.76 -5.48 -5.73
N VAL A 468 -8.19 -4.59 -6.53
CA VAL A 468 -8.08 -4.74 -7.99
C VAL A 468 -6.60 -4.72 -8.33
N VAL A 469 -6.12 -5.82 -8.90
CA VAL A 469 -4.74 -5.93 -9.38
C VAL A 469 -4.77 -6.19 -10.87
N SER A 470 -4.12 -5.37 -11.67
CA SER A 470 -4.00 -5.58 -13.11
C SER A 470 -2.52 -5.69 -13.50
N ARG A 471 -2.17 -6.76 -14.20
CA ARG A 471 -0.81 -7.01 -14.70
C ARG A 471 -0.82 -6.96 -16.21
N PHE A 472 0.12 -6.25 -16.79
CA PHE A 472 0.18 -5.99 -18.22
C PHE A 472 1.39 -6.71 -18.85
N SER A 473 1.15 -7.48 -19.92
CA SER A 473 2.12 -8.36 -20.57
C SER A 473 1.99 -8.34 -22.09
N ASP A 474 2.82 -9.13 -22.79
CA ASP A 474 2.66 -9.45 -24.22
C ASP A 474 2.60 -8.23 -25.15
N TYR A 475 3.46 -7.24 -24.89
CA TYR A 475 3.54 -6.02 -25.68
C TYR A 475 4.00 -6.33 -27.10
N GLN A 476 3.20 -5.94 -28.08
CA GLN A 476 3.51 -6.08 -29.49
C GLN A 476 3.42 -4.73 -30.17
N LYS A 477 4.46 -4.39 -30.93
CA LYS A 477 4.48 -3.17 -31.72
C LYS A 477 3.63 -3.37 -32.97
N VAL A 478 2.66 -2.50 -33.19
CA VAL A 478 1.77 -2.52 -34.36
C VAL A 478 2.05 -1.32 -35.26
N GLN A 479 1.98 -1.53 -36.57
CA GLN A 479 1.93 -0.42 -37.51
C GLN A 479 0.52 0.16 -37.45
N VAL A 480 0.39 1.35 -36.89
CA VAL A 480 -0.88 2.09 -36.90
C VAL A 480 -1.10 2.59 -38.32
N ASN A 481 -1.69 1.77 -39.18
CA ASN A 481 -2.26 2.25 -40.43
C ASN A 481 -3.47 3.11 -40.07
N VAL A 482 -3.54 4.32 -40.62
CA VAL A 482 -4.55 5.35 -40.32
C VAL A 482 -6.00 4.90 -40.66
N ASN A 483 -6.15 3.70 -41.24
CA ASN A 483 -7.43 3.05 -41.47
C ASN A 483 -7.65 1.92 -40.45
N TYR A 484 -8.46 2.18 -39.43
CA TYR A 484 -8.98 1.13 -38.55
C TYR A 484 -9.93 0.22 -39.36
N GLU A 485 -9.39 -0.80 -40.00
CA GLU A 485 -10.20 -1.95 -40.44
C GLU A 485 -10.31 -2.94 -39.28
N ILE A 486 -11.54 -3.23 -38.86
CA ILE A 486 -11.83 -4.24 -37.84
C ILE A 486 -11.44 -5.59 -38.43
N PRO A 487 -10.41 -6.30 -37.91
CA PRO A 487 -10.08 -7.62 -38.43
C PRO A 487 -11.23 -8.59 -38.14
N PRO A 488 -11.59 -9.47 -39.10
CA PRO A 488 -12.63 -10.45 -38.89
C PRO A 488 -12.26 -11.41 -37.75
N PRO A 489 -13.25 -11.98 -37.03
CA PRO A 489 -12.99 -12.90 -35.93
C PRO A 489 -12.13 -14.07 -36.41
N SER A 490 -11.05 -14.35 -35.68
CA SER A 490 -10.21 -15.52 -35.87
C SER A 490 -11.09 -16.77 -35.81
N LYS A 491 -11.17 -17.51 -36.91
CA LYS A 491 -11.70 -18.87 -36.87
C LYS A 491 -10.75 -19.72 -36.04
N ALA A 492 -11.29 -20.44 -35.07
CA ALA A 492 -10.55 -21.50 -34.39
C ALA A 492 -10.50 -22.70 -35.35
N ASP A 493 -9.29 -23.15 -35.68
CA ASP A 493 -9.03 -24.46 -36.25
C ASP A 493 -9.03 -25.54 -35.15
#